data_AF-A0A822DLL2-F1
#
_entry.id   AF-A0A822DLL2-F1
#
_cell.length_a   1.000
_cell.length_b   1.000
_cell.length_c   1.000
_cell.angle_alpha   90.00
_cell.angle_beta   90.00
_cell.angle_gamma   90.00
#
_symmetry.space_group_name_H-M   'P 1'
#
loop_
_entity.id
_entity.type
_entity.pdbx_description
1 polymer ?
#
loop_
_entity_poly.entity_id
_entity_poly.type
_entity_poly.pdbx_seq_one_letter_code
_entity_poly.pdbx_strand_id
1 'polypeptide(L)'
;MFTLNRLLPKKCLDVLLFTFPRYTEQADSNILQKYLAIKQDLLSVMTFNIRFDGIERDPNNHITKRVCHLTETIEKWQPSILCVQEPFASQLVHWRSHLPPYYQCIGYQPDGID
;
A
#
# COMPACT_ATOMS: atom_id res chain seq x y z
N MET A 1 -0.77 54.71 -3.42
CA MET A 1 0.18 54.49 -4.53
C MET A 1 1.35 53.72 -3.94
N PHE A 2 1.55 52.42 -4.08
CA PHE A 2 1.24 51.46 -5.14
C PHE A 2 0.41 50.27 -4.64
N THR A 3 -0.51 49.84 -5.49
CA THR A 3 -1.28 48.60 -5.42
C THR A 3 -0.38 47.46 -5.91
N LEU A 4 -0.28 46.36 -5.16
CA LEU A 4 0.16 45.09 -5.72
C LEU A 4 -0.95 44.05 -5.53
N ASN A 5 -1.81 43.97 -6.54
CA ASN A 5 -2.73 42.87 -6.77
C ASN A 5 -1.93 41.58 -6.93
N ARG A 6 -1.99 40.68 -5.95
CA ARG A 6 -1.87 39.25 -6.21
C ARG A 6 -2.98 38.51 -5.47
N LEU A 7 -4.05 38.31 -6.22
CA LEU A 7 -5.01 37.23 -6.05
C LEU A 7 -4.26 35.90 -6.04
N LEU A 8 -3.93 35.40 -4.85
CA LEU A 8 -3.63 33.99 -4.69
C LEU A 8 -4.99 33.27 -4.72
N PRO A 9 -5.25 32.36 -5.68
CA PRO A 9 -6.47 31.59 -5.64
C PRO A 9 -6.44 30.77 -4.36
N LYS A 10 -7.45 30.96 -3.51
CA LYS A 10 -7.83 30.01 -2.46
C LYS A 10 -8.08 28.68 -3.16
N LYS A 11 -7.03 27.87 -3.34
CA LYS A 11 -7.22 26.46 -3.64
C LYS A 11 -7.93 25.90 -2.43
N CYS A 12 -9.24 25.78 -2.57
CA CYS A 12 -10.07 24.93 -1.75
C CYS A 12 -9.34 23.60 -1.68
N LEU A 13 -8.72 23.32 -0.54
CA LEU A 13 -8.36 21.96 -0.21
C LEU A 13 -9.71 21.30 0.01
N ASP A 14 -10.31 20.81 -1.07
CA ASP A 14 -11.43 19.88 -0.99
C ASP A 14 -10.82 18.62 -0.38
N VAL A 15 -10.73 18.60 0.95
CA VAL A 15 -10.61 17.37 1.70
C VAL A 15 -11.93 16.67 1.44
N LEU A 16 -11.97 15.88 0.37
CA LEU A 16 -12.91 14.78 0.23
C LEU A 16 -12.64 13.88 1.43
N LEU A 17 -13.30 14.17 2.55
CA LEU A 17 -13.48 13.23 3.63
C LEU A 17 -14.16 12.04 2.95
N PHE A 18 -13.40 10.98 2.71
CA PHE A 18 -13.96 9.67 2.44
C PHE A 18 -14.71 9.28 3.72
N THR A 19 -15.94 9.75 3.86
CA THR A 19 -16.85 9.22 4.86
C THR A 19 -17.23 7.84 4.37
N PHE A 20 -16.67 6.81 5.01
CA PHE A 20 -17.24 5.47 4.92
C PHE A 20 -18.75 5.60 5.17
N PRO A 21 -19.61 5.05 4.31
CA PRO A 21 -21.05 5.12 4.54
C PRO A 21 -21.33 4.57 5.95
N ARG A 22 -22.02 5.37 6.79
CA ARG A 22 -22.47 4.90 8.11
C ARG A 22 -23.54 3.85 7.85
N TYR A 23 -23.15 2.59 7.97
CA TYR A 23 -24.04 1.45 7.74
C TYR A 23 -25.12 1.38 8.83
N THR A 24 -26.35 1.04 8.41
CA THR A 24 -27.47 0.68 9.30
C THR A 24 -27.60 -0.84 9.34
N GLU A 25 -28.14 -1.43 10.41
CA GLU A 25 -28.21 -2.89 10.59
C GLU A 25 -28.94 -3.64 9.44
N GLN A 26 -29.90 -2.98 8.78
CA GLN A 26 -30.58 -3.52 7.58
C GLN A 26 -29.76 -3.36 6.30
N ALA A 27 -28.94 -2.31 6.19
CA ALA A 27 -27.94 -2.19 5.13
C ALA A 27 -26.88 -3.29 5.28
N ASP A 28 -26.48 -3.61 6.52
CA ASP A 28 -25.50 -4.68 6.81
C ASP A 28 -25.96 -6.04 6.32
N SER A 29 -27.24 -6.40 6.50
CA SER A 29 -27.74 -7.72 6.06
C SER A 29 -27.73 -7.87 4.53
N ASN A 30 -28.20 -6.86 3.79
CA ASN A 30 -28.22 -6.89 2.33
C ASN A 30 -26.82 -6.78 1.72
N ILE A 31 -25.94 -5.98 2.32
CA ILE A 31 -24.55 -5.83 1.88
C ILE A 31 -23.75 -7.08 2.19
N LEU A 32 -23.98 -7.71 3.35
CA LEU A 32 -23.38 -9.00 3.68
C LEU A 32 -23.78 -10.07 2.66
N GLN A 33 -25.06 -10.16 2.28
CA GLN A 33 -25.50 -11.12 1.25
C GLN A 33 -24.85 -10.83 -0.12
N LYS A 34 -24.78 -9.56 -0.54
CA LYS A 34 -24.08 -9.18 -1.76
C LYS A 34 -22.59 -9.49 -1.70
N TYR A 35 -21.95 -9.20 -0.57
CA TYR A 35 -20.55 -9.52 -0.31
C TYR A 35 -20.32 -11.02 -0.40
N LEU A 36 -21.13 -11.84 0.27
CA LEU A 36 -21.02 -13.30 0.23
C LEU A 36 -21.20 -13.85 -1.19
N ALA A 37 -22.11 -13.26 -1.97
CA ALA A 37 -22.34 -13.65 -3.36
C ALA A 37 -21.15 -13.35 -4.29
N ILE A 38 -20.41 -12.26 -4.04
CA ILE A 38 -19.26 -11.86 -4.86
C ILE A 38 -17.92 -12.19 -4.22
N LYS A 39 -17.90 -12.73 -2.99
CA LYS A 39 -16.69 -12.87 -2.16
C LYS A 39 -15.56 -13.60 -2.89
N GLN A 40 -15.91 -14.63 -3.66
CA GLN A 40 -14.96 -15.43 -4.42
C GLN A 40 -14.40 -14.70 -5.65
N ASP A 41 -15.12 -13.68 -6.13
CA ASP A 41 -14.74 -12.83 -7.27
C ASP A 41 -14.07 -11.53 -6.83
N LEU A 42 -13.93 -11.29 -5.50
CA LEU A 42 -13.29 -10.10 -4.99
C LEU A 42 -11.78 -10.18 -5.15
N LEU A 43 -11.23 -9.22 -5.90
CA LEU A 43 -9.81 -8.98 -6.00
C LEU A 43 -9.37 -8.00 -4.91
N SER A 44 -8.52 -8.44 -3.97
CA SER A 44 -7.92 -7.55 -2.99
C SER A 44 -6.60 -7.00 -3.53
N VAL A 45 -6.44 -5.68 -3.49
CA VAL A 45 -5.25 -4.99 -3.98
C VAL A 45 -4.65 -4.16 -2.86
N MET A 46 -3.34 -4.24 -2.68
CA MET A 46 -2.58 -3.43 -1.75
C MET A 46 -1.49 -2.68 -2.51
N THR A 47 -1.36 -1.38 -2.25
CA THR A 47 -0.21 -0.57 -2.69
C THR A 47 0.59 -0.14 -1.47
N PHE A 48 1.90 -0.34 -1.50
CA PHE A 48 2.75 -0.04 -0.35
C PHE A 48 4.13 0.45 -0.78
N ASN A 49 4.51 1.64 -0.34
CA ASN A 49 5.88 2.12 -0.51
C ASN A 49 6.75 1.49 0.58
N ILE A 50 7.66 0.61 0.19
CA ILE A 50 8.49 -0.14 1.15
C ILE A 50 9.78 0.58 1.49
N ARG A 51 10.03 1.76 0.91
CA ARG A 51 11.22 2.59 1.10
C ARG A 51 12.53 1.89 0.72
N PHE A 52 13.29 2.50 -0.19
CA PHE A 52 14.59 1.97 -0.62
C PHE A 52 15.57 1.83 0.55
N ASP A 53 16.52 0.91 0.44
CA ASP A 53 17.54 0.66 1.47
C ASP A 53 18.62 1.74 1.41
N GLY A 54 18.40 2.84 2.12
CA GLY A 54 19.31 3.98 2.18
C GLY A 54 20.09 4.06 3.48
N ILE A 55 20.93 5.10 3.59
CA ILE A 55 21.54 5.46 4.87
C ILE A 55 20.43 5.98 5.79
N GLU A 56 20.14 5.21 6.83
CA GLU A 56 19.14 5.54 7.83
C GLU A 56 19.76 6.26 9.02
N ARG A 57 19.07 7.30 9.52
CA ARG A 57 19.45 7.98 10.77
C ARG A 57 19.08 7.16 12.00
N ASP A 58 17.97 6.41 11.91
CA ASP A 58 17.51 5.50 12.96
C ASP A 58 17.84 4.06 12.53
N PRO A 59 18.69 3.33 13.29
CA PRO A 59 19.01 1.95 13.00
C PRO A 59 17.80 1.00 12.99
N ASN A 60 16.64 1.40 13.52
CA ASN A 60 15.40 0.62 13.48
C ASN A 60 14.68 0.70 12.12
N ASN A 61 15.02 1.68 11.30
CA ASN A 61 14.46 1.84 9.95
C ASN A 61 15.21 1.05 8.88
N HIS A 62 16.28 0.34 9.23
CA HIS A 62 16.97 -0.53 8.27
C HIS A 62 16.05 -1.62 7.71
N ILE A 63 16.18 -1.91 6.41
CA ILE A 63 15.30 -2.85 5.72
C ILE A 63 15.29 -4.24 6.37
N THR A 64 16.43 -4.69 6.88
CA THR A 64 16.59 -5.99 7.56
C THR A 64 15.69 -6.14 8.78
N LYS A 65 15.34 -5.03 9.46
CA LYS A 65 14.39 -5.03 10.58
C LYS A 65 12.95 -4.80 10.15
N ARG A 66 12.74 -4.07 9.05
CA ARG A 66 11.40 -3.77 8.52
C ARG A 66 10.79 -4.94 7.74
N VAL A 67 11.62 -5.80 7.12
CA VAL A 67 11.16 -6.94 6.31
C VAL A 67 10.23 -7.86 7.08
N CYS A 68 10.51 -8.20 8.33
CA CYS A 68 9.62 -9.05 9.13
C CYS A 68 8.23 -8.40 9.31
N HIS A 69 8.18 -7.14 9.72
CA HIS A 69 6.92 -6.40 9.90
C HIS A 69 6.15 -6.21 8.59
N LEU A 70 6.87 -5.99 7.48
CA LEU A 70 6.27 -5.93 6.15
C LEU A 70 5.61 -7.27 5.81
N THR A 71 6.34 -8.39 5.97
CA THR A 71 5.81 -9.73 5.72
C THR A 71 4.59 -10.03 6.59
N GLU A 72 4.66 -9.78 7.90
CA GLU A 72 3.52 -9.97 8.82
C GLU A 72 2.29 -9.18 8.37
N THR A 73 2.48 -7.96 7.87
CA THR A 73 1.40 -7.13 7.34
C THR A 73 0.79 -7.75 6.08
N ILE A 74 1.62 -8.22 5.15
CA ILE A 74 1.14 -8.89 3.93
C ILE A 74 0.40 -10.20 4.27
N GLU A 75 0.91 -11.01 5.20
CA GLU A 75 0.28 -12.25 5.64
C GLU A 75 -1.05 -12.04 6.36
N LYS A 76 -1.17 -10.95 7.11
CA LYS A 76 -2.42 -10.59 7.80
C LYS A 76 -3.52 -10.19 6.82
N TRP A 77 -3.19 -9.42 5.80
CA TRP A 77 -4.18 -8.86 4.86
C TRP A 77 -4.39 -9.71 3.61
N GLN A 78 -3.42 -10.55 3.26
CA GLN A 78 -3.44 -11.46 2.11
C GLN A 78 -3.98 -10.81 0.83
N PRO A 79 -3.40 -9.68 0.37
CA PRO A 79 -3.84 -9.06 -0.87
C PRO A 79 -3.60 -10.00 -2.06
N SER A 80 -4.58 -10.14 -2.97
CA SER A 80 -4.40 -10.88 -4.23
C SER A 80 -3.30 -10.26 -5.10
N ILE A 81 -3.19 -8.93 -5.09
CA ILE A 81 -2.14 -8.17 -5.79
C ILE A 81 -1.48 -7.21 -4.82
N LEU A 82 -0.14 -7.28 -4.74
CA LEU A 82 0.69 -6.37 -3.97
C LEU A 82 1.55 -5.54 -4.92
N CYS A 83 1.33 -4.22 -4.94
CA CYS A 83 2.09 -3.25 -5.70
C CYS A 83 3.07 -2.53 -4.76
N VAL A 84 4.37 -2.62 -5.04
CA VAL A 84 5.42 -2.05 -4.18
C VAL A 84 6.17 -0.92 -4.87
N GLN A 85 6.52 0.12 -4.13
CA GLN A 85 7.31 1.26 -4.62
C GLN A 85 8.61 1.43 -3.82
N GLU A 86 9.60 2.02 -4.48
CA GLU A 86 10.98 2.23 -4.01
C GLU A 86 11.81 0.97 -3.66
N PRO A 87 11.52 -0.26 -4.11
CA PRO A 87 12.47 -1.34 -3.85
C PRO A 87 13.70 -1.23 -4.76
N PHE A 88 14.90 -1.45 -4.22
CA PHE A 88 16.03 -1.95 -5.00
C PHE A 88 15.85 -3.44 -5.33
N ALA A 89 16.46 -3.92 -6.42
CA ALA A 89 16.42 -5.33 -6.81
C ALA A 89 16.91 -6.25 -5.69
N SER A 90 18.01 -5.88 -5.02
CA SER A 90 18.56 -6.62 -3.87
C SER A 90 17.58 -6.73 -2.69
N GLN A 91 16.79 -5.69 -2.43
CA GLN A 91 15.76 -5.71 -1.38
C GLN A 91 14.64 -6.69 -1.73
N LEU A 92 14.23 -6.75 -3.01
CA LEU A 92 13.22 -7.72 -3.46
C LEU A 92 13.72 -9.15 -3.37
N VAL A 93 15.00 -9.40 -3.69
CA VAL A 93 15.61 -10.74 -3.53
C VAL A 93 15.53 -11.18 -2.07
N HIS A 94 15.96 -10.31 -1.17
CA HIS A 94 15.98 -10.59 0.26
C HIS A 94 14.57 -10.75 0.81
N TRP A 95 13.63 -9.90 0.39
CA TRP A 95 12.26 -9.98 0.88
C TRP A 95 11.51 -11.20 0.33
N ARG A 96 11.80 -11.62 -0.90
CA ARG A 96 11.18 -12.81 -1.53
C ARG A 96 11.37 -14.08 -0.72
N SER A 97 12.49 -14.25 -0.01
CA SER A 97 12.68 -15.43 0.85
C SER A 97 11.81 -15.41 2.12
N HIS A 98 11.20 -14.27 2.43
CA HIS A 98 10.31 -14.09 3.58
C HIS A 98 8.83 -14.03 3.19
N LEU A 99 8.52 -13.69 1.93
CA LEU A 99 7.15 -13.65 1.44
C LEU A 99 6.54 -15.06 1.36
N PRO A 100 5.21 -15.19 1.55
CA PRO A 100 4.53 -16.45 1.34
C PRO A 100 4.79 -17.05 -0.04
N PRO A 101 4.97 -18.37 -0.16
CA PRO A 101 5.45 -19.02 -1.39
C PRO A 101 4.49 -18.92 -2.57
N TYR A 102 3.24 -18.52 -2.33
CA TYR A 102 2.23 -18.32 -3.38
C TYR A 102 2.35 -16.95 -4.08
N TYR A 103 3.13 -16.01 -3.55
CA TYR A 103 3.40 -14.75 -4.26
C TYR A 103 4.45 -14.95 -5.36
N GLN A 104 4.16 -14.39 -6.53
CA GLN A 104 5.08 -14.32 -7.65
C GLN A 104 5.41 -12.84 -7.93
N CYS A 105 6.70 -12.53 -8.06
CA CYS A 105 7.14 -11.17 -8.38
C CYS A 105 7.11 -10.93 -9.89
N ILE A 106 6.61 -9.77 -10.31
CA ILE A 106 6.57 -9.31 -11.71
C ILE A 106 7.33 -7.98 -11.80
N GLY A 107 8.01 -7.72 -12.92
CA GLY A 107 8.74 -6.47 -13.14
C GLY A 107 10.10 -6.39 -12.43
N TYR A 108 10.63 -7.55 -12.00
CA TYR A 108 11.89 -7.71 -11.31
C TYR A 108 12.88 -8.51 -12.17
N GLN A 109 14.13 -8.05 -12.29
CA GLN A 109 15.21 -8.81 -12.94
C GLN A 109 16.00 -9.62 -11.90
N PRO A 110 16.06 -10.97 -12.02
CA PRO A 110 16.71 -11.84 -11.04
C PRO A 110 18.21 -11.65 -10.83
N ASP A 111 18.88 -10.96 -11.74
CA ASP A 111 20.32 -10.73 -11.73
C ASP A 111 20.76 -9.64 -10.74
N GLY A 112 19.80 -8.95 -10.09
CA GLY A 112 20.11 -7.96 -9.06
C GLY A 112 20.77 -6.69 -9.60
N ILE A 113 20.65 -6.44 -10.90
CA ILE A 113 21.15 -5.24 -11.56
C ILE A 113 20.02 -4.20 -11.58
N ASP A 114 20.23 -3.09 -10.87
CA ASP A 114 19.35 -1.90 -10.89
C ASP A 114 19.71 -0.96 -12.06
#